data_AF-A0A822BYT3-F1
#
_entry.id   AF-A0A822BYT3-F1
#
_cell.length_a   1.000
_cell.length_b   1.000
_cell.length_c   1.000
_cell.angle_alpha   90.00
_cell.angle_beta   90.00
_cell.angle_gamma   90.00
#
_symmetry.space_group_name_H-M   'P 1'
#
loop_
_entity.id
_entity.type
_entity.pdbx_description
1 polymer ?
#
loop_
_entity_poly.entity_id
_entity_poly.type
_entity_poly.pdbx_seq_one_letter_code
_entity_poly.pdbx_strand_id
1 'polypeptide(L)'
;QCPIVQEEGICRHSAELPFVFGTISDFHSQELFNCTWDNSTRVFSNEIISHWINVATIGRPLSQWPSYDPSSSKHFHITPDQGFIAEIWNKNCSFFDEMEVEGVRETFGNDHYIIKESPK
;
A
#
# COMPACT_ATOMS: atom_id res chain seq x y z
N GLN A 1 5.81 23.18 4.33
CA GLN A 1 5.21 23.46 3.02
C GLN A 1 4.37 22.26 2.66
N CYS A 2 3.10 22.46 2.30
CA CYS A 2 2.24 21.33 1.94
C CYS A 2 2.79 20.61 0.71
N PRO A 3 2.70 19.27 0.67
CA PRO A 3 3.05 18.53 -0.52
C PRO A 3 2.14 19.00 -1.65
N ILE A 4 2.75 19.58 -2.68
CA ILE A 4 2.05 19.97 -3.91
C ILE A 4 1.69 18.67 -4.64
N VAL A 5 0.40 18.38 -4.79
CA VAL A 5 -0.06 17.26 -5.63
C VAL A 5 0.00 17.74 -7.08
N GLN A 6 0.88 17.13 -7.89
CA GLN A 6 1.09 17.53 -9.29
C GLN A 6 0.09 16.89 -10.25
N GLU A 7 -0.48 15.74 -9.89
CA GLU A 7 -1.37 14.95 -10.73
C GLU A 7 -2.61 14.55 -9.90
N GLU A 8 -3.80 14.93 -10.36
CA GLU A 8 -5.05 14.53 -9.71
C GLU A 8 -5.22 13.01 -9.76
N GLY A 9 -5.67 12.41 -8.66
CA GLY A 9 -5.86 10.96 -8.55
C GLY A 9 -4.58 10.14 -8.34
N ILE A 10 -3.39 10.77 -8.28
CA ILE A 10 -2.13 10.07 -8.01
C ILE A 10 -1.59 10.48 -6.63
N CYS A 11 -1.52 9.50 -5.72
CA CYS A 11 -0.84 9.67 -4.45
C CYS A 11 0.67 9.53 -4.63
N ARG A 12 1.45 10.42 -3.99
CA ARG A 12 2.92 10.30 -3.93
C ARG A 12 3.33 9.15 -3.02
N HIS A 13 4.56 8.69 -3.19
CA HIS A 13 5.17 7.74 -2.26
C HIS A 13 5.14 8.31 -0.83
N SER A 14 4.75 7.46 0.14
CA SER A 14 4.63 7.82 1.56
C SER A 14 3.59 8.90 1.88
N ALA A 15 2.69 9.23 0.96
CA ALA A 15 1.64 10.22 1.20
C ALA A 15 0.62 9.77 2.28
N GLU A 16 0.58 8.49 2.61
CA GLU A 16 -0.28 7.90 3.64
C GLU A 16 0.21 8.19 5.06
N LEU A 17 1.51 8.44 5.27
CA LEU A 17 2.10 8.53 6.62
C LEU A 17 1.39 9.56 7.52
N PRO A 18 1.08 10.79 7.08
CA PRO A 18 0.42 11.75 7.95
C PRO A 18 -0.97 11.29 8.43
N PHE A 19 -1.66 10.47 7.62
CA PHE A 19 -2.96 9.91 7.98
C PHE A 19 -2.84 8.76 8.98
N VAL A 20 -1.86 7.87 8.77
CA VAL A 20 -1.60 6.71 9.65
C VAL A 20 -1.12 7.13 11.03
N PHE A 21 -0.24 8.14 11.10
CA PHE A 21 0.33 8.61 12.36
C PHE A 21 -0.46 9.74 13.02
N GLY A 22 -1.57 10.18 12.41
CA GLY A 22 -2.45 11.21 12.98
C GLY A 22 -1.86 12.61 13.07
N THR A 23 -0.78 12.88 12.34
CA THR A 23 -0.17 14.22 12.30
C THR A 23 -1.05 15.23 11.58
N ILE A 24 -2.12 14.79 10.91
CA ILE A 24 -3.19 15.62 10.32
C ILE A 24 -4.21 16.07 11.38
N SER A 25 -4.51 15.19 12.34
CA SER A 25 -5.55 15.39 13.35
C SER A 25 -5.04 16.09 14.62
N ASP A 26 -3.72 16.17 14.81
CA ASP A 26 -3.09 16.86 15.94
C ASP A 26 -3.37 18.37 15.94
N PHE A 27 -3.47 18.97 17.13
CA PHE A 27 -3.59 20.41 17.33
C PHE A 27 -2.37 21.17 16.76
N HIS A 28 -1.18 20.57 16.83
CA HIS A 28 0.07 21.12 16.31
C HIS A 28 0.36 20.75 14.84
N SER A 29 -0.57 20.08 14.14
CA SER A 29 -0.41 19.68 12.73
C SER A 29 -0.04 20.84 11.81
N GLN A 30 -0.54 22.04 12.13
CA GLN A 30 -0.32 23.24 11.35
C GLN A 30 1.11 23.79 11.51
N GLU A 31 1.74 23.55 12.65
CA GLU A 31 3.08 24.05 12.99
C GLU A 31 4.18 23.26 12.27
N LEU A 32 4.00 21.94 12.12
CA LEU A 32 5.01 21.07 11.50
C LEU A 32 5.03 21.16 9.97
N PHE A 33 3.89 21.47 9.33
CA PHE A 33 3.77 21.38 7.87
C PHE A 33 3.37 22.69 7.16
N ASN A 34 3.02 23.76 7.89
CA ASN A 34 2.33 24.94 7.34
C ASN A 34 1.14 24.52 6.45
N CYS A 35 0.38 23.52 6.93
CA CYS A 35 -0.79 22.99 6.26
C CYS A 35 -2.02 23.11 7.14
N THR A 36 -3.02 23.80 6.64
CA THR A 36 -4.38 23.76 7.18
C THR A 36 -5.10 22.57 6.58
N TRP A 37 -5.26 21.51 7.36
CA TRP A 37 -6.09 20.35 7.02
C TRP A 37 -7.55 20.65 7.30
N ASP A 38 -8.42 20.41 6.32
CA ASP A 38 -9.86 20.57 6.49
C ASP A 38 -10.46 19.46 7.36
N ASN A 39 -11.74 19.62 7.74
CA ASN A 39 -12.41 18.68 8.62
C ASN A 39 -12.57 17.28 7.97
N SER A 40 -12.82 17.23 6.65
CA SER A 40 -12.91 15.96 5.90
C SER A 40 -11.61 15.17 5.97
N THR A 41 -10.46 15.83 5.80
CA THR A 41 -9.14 15.20 5.89
C THR A 41 -8.88 14.65 7.30
N ARG A 42 -9.29 15.39 8.34
CA ARG A 42 -9.17 14.94 9.74
C ARG A 42 -10.05 13.72 10.03
N VAL A 43 -11.29 13.73 9.57
CA VAL A 43 -12.21 12.58 9.70
C VAL A 43 -11.61 11.36 9.01
N PHE A 44 -11.15 11.52 7.78
CA PHE A 44 -10.51 10.45 7.01
C PHE A 44 -9.25 9.88 7.70
N SER A 45 -8.39 10.74 8.26
CA SER A 45 -7.23 10.30 9.05
C SER A 45 -7.65 9.49 10.28
N ASN A 46 -8.69 9.93 11.00
CA ASN A 46 -9.18 9.21 12.18
C ASN A 46 -9.73 7.83 11.82
N GLU A 47 -10.37 7.67 10.67
CA GLU A 47 -10.84 6.36 10.20
C GLU A 47 -9.66 5.44 9.89
N ILE A 48 -8.63 5.93 9.17
CA ILE A 48 -7.40 5.18 8.90
C ILE A 48 -6.75 4.71 10.21
N ILE A 49 -6.59 5.59 11.19
CA ILE A 49 -6.03 5.26 12.51
C ILE A 49 -6.87 4.18 13.19
N SER A 50 -8.19 4.29 13.12
CA SER A 50 -9.11 3.33 13.74
C SER A 50 -8.97 1.93 13.12
N HIS A 51 -8.75 1.84 11.80
CA HIS A 51 -8.42 0.58 11.14
C HIS A 51 -7.08 -0.01 11.63
N TRP A 52 -6.02 0.81 11.70
CA TRP A 52 -4.72 0.38 12.20
C TRP A 52 -4.76 -0.12 13.64
N ILE A 53 -5.48 0.58 14.52
CA ILE A 53 -5.67 0.17 15.92
C ILE A 53 -6.39 -1.18 15.98
N ASN A 54 -7.45 -1.37 15.18
CA ASN A 54 -8.20 -2.63 15.20
C ASN A 54 -7.36 -3.80 14.67
N VAL A 55 -6.57 -3.59 13.61
CA VAL A 55 -5.62 -4.59 13.11
C VAL A 55 -4.58 -4.94 14.19
N ALA A 56 -4.02 -3.93 14.86
CA ALA A 56 -3.05 -4.16 15.94
C ALA A 56 -3.67 -4.90 17.15
N THR A 57 -4.95 -4.65 17.45
CA THR A 57 -5.61 -5.21 18.64
C THR A 57 -6.14 -6.62 18.41
N ILE A 58 -6.75 -6.88 17.24
CA ILE A 58 -7.50 -8.11 16.99
C ILE A 58 -7.18 -8.77 15.64
N GLY A 59 -6.16 -8.29 14.93
CA GLY A 59 -5.71 -8.86 13.65
C GLY A 59 -6.65 -8.60 12.48
N ARG A 60 -7.64 -7.69 12.63
CA ARG A 60 -8.60 -7.34 11.57
C ARG A 60 -9.00 -5.86 11.58
N PRO A 61 -9.27 -5.26 10.41
CA PRO A 61 -9.81 -3.90 10.27
C PRO A 61 -11.27 -3.78 10.78
N LEU A 62 -11.80 -2.56 10.90
CA LEU A 62 -13.15 -2.29 11.45
C LEU A 62 -14.31 -2.64 10.50
N SER A 63 -14.10 -2.54 9.19
CA SER A 63 -15.09 -2.89 8.17
C SER A 63 -14.97 -4.38 7.80
N GLN A 64 -15.96 -4.90 7.06
CA GLN A 64 -15.92 -6.23 6.44
C GLN A 64 -14.91 -6.28 5.28
N TRP A 65 -13.68 -5.83 5.50
CA TRP A 65 -12.59 -6.03 4.57
C TRP A 65 -12.27 -7.54 4.55
N PRO A 66 -12.57 -8.26 3.46
CA PRO A 66 -12.20 -9.66 3.37
C PRO A 66 -10.68 -9.76 3.40
N SER A 67 -10.16 -10.82 4.02
CA SER A 67 -8.75 -11.16 3.89
C SER A 67 -8.37 -11.24 2.41
N TYR A 68 -7.16 -10.79 2.08
CA TYR A 68 -6.65 -10.90 0.73
C TYR A 68 -6.66 -12.35 0.28
N ASP A 69 -7.25 -12.58 -0.89
CA ASP A 69 -7.32 -13.88 -1.55
C ASP A 69 -6.77 -13.69 -2.98
N PRO A 70 -5.66 -14.35 -3.33
CA PRO A 70 -5.05 -14.21 -4.65
C PRO A 70 -6.01 -14.55 -5.79
N SER A 71 -6.96 -15.46 -5.56
CA SER A 71 -7.92 -15.91 -6.57
C SER A 71 -9.05 -14.91 -6.85
N SER A 72 -9.34 -14.02 -5.90
CA SER A 72 -10.38 -12.99 -6.06
C SER A 72 -9.84 -11.55 -6.02
N SER A 73 -8.54 -11.36 -5.74
CA SER A 73 -7.75 -10.12 -5.81
C SER A 73 -8.53 -8.85 -5.49
N LYS A 74 -9.34 -8.92 -4.43
CA LYS A 74 -10.04 -7.76 -3.88
C LYS A 74 -9.08 -7.00 -2.99
N HIS A 75 -8.88 -5.74 -3.33
CA HIS A 75 -8.04 -4.82 -2.61
C HIS A 75 -8.92 -3.82 -1.88
N PHE A 76 -8.35 -3.22 -0.84
CA PHE A 76 -9.02 -2.21 -0.08
C PHE A 76 -8.64 -0.85 -0.67
N HIS A 77 -9.59 -0.24 -1.37
CA HIS A 77 -9.43 1.09 -1.90
C HIS A 77 -9.93 2.09 -0.86
N ILE A 78 -9.05 3.02 -0.52
CA ILE A 78 -9.27 4.01 0.54
C ILE A 78 -9.19 5.38 -0.11
N THR A 79 -10.32 6.07 -0.21
CA THR A 79 -10.34 7.47 -0.67
C THR A 79 -11.18 8.35 0.27
N PRO A 80 -10.86 9.66 0.40
CA PRO A 80 -11.60 10.56 1.27
C PRO A 80 -13.08 10.73 0.88
N ASP A 81 -13.40 10.57 -0.40
CA ASP A 81 -14.72 10.82 -1.00
C ASP A 81 -15.61 9.56 -1.07
N GLN A 82 -15.01 8.37 -1.22
CA GLN A 82 -15.74 7.11 -1.38
C GLN A 82 -15.67 6.24 -0.12
N GLY A 83 -14.84 6.64 0.85
CA GLY A 83 -14.58 5.87 2.04
C GLY A 83 -13.84 4.57 1.71
N PHE A 84 -14.21 3.51 2.43
CA PHE A 84 -13.52 2.23 2.37
C PHE A 84 -14.30 1.23 1.52
N ILE A 85 -13.79 0.93 0.32
CA ILE A 85 -14.46 0.04 -0.63
C ILE A 85 -13.53 -1.13 -0.97
N ALA A 86 -14.11 -2.34 -1.00
CA ALA A 86 -13.43 -3.50 -1.57
C ALA A 86 -13.56 -3.45 -3.11
N GLU A 87 -12.47 -3.21 -3.82
CA GLU A 87 -12.45 -3.17 -5.29
C GLU A 87 -11.60 -4.29 -5.88
N ILE A 88 -11.94 -4.73 -7.09
CA ILE A 88 -11.06 -5.59 -7.87
C ILE A 88 -10.01 -4.69 -8.52
N TRP A 89 -8.76 -4.87 -8.12
CA TRP A 89 -7.66 -4.12 -8.70
C TRP A 89 -7.20 -4.80 -9.99
N ASN A 90 -7.70 -4.32 -11.13
CA ASN A 90 -7.30 -4.81 -12.45
C ASN A 90 -6.01 -4.13 -12.93
N LYS A 91 -4.90 -4.29 -12.21
CA LYS A 91 -3.60 -3.91 -12.76
C LYS A 91 -3.03 -5.03 -13.61
N ASN A 92 -2.62 -4.69 -14.81
CA ASN A 92 -1.78 -5.57 -15.62
C ASN A 92 -0.33 -5.48 -15.10
N CYS A 93 -0.02 -6.30 -14.09
CA CYS A 93 1.34 -6.45 -13.57
C CYS A 93 2.19 -7.42 -14.42
N SER A 94 1.63 -8.02 -15.48
CA SER A 94 2.28 -9.11 -16.24
C SER A 94 3.67 -8.74 -16.72
N PHE A 95 3.87 -7.48 -17.10
CA PHE A 95 5.18 -6.98 -17.53
C PHE A 95 6.23 -7.05 -16.40
N PHE A 96 5.87 -6.68 -15.18
CA PHE A 96 6.78 -6.76 -14.03
C PHE A 96 6.98 -8.20 -13.57
N ASP A 97 5.92 -9.02 -13.64
CA ASP A 97 6.00 -10.44 -13.32
C ASP A 97 6.95 -11.17 -14.30
N GLU A 98 6.89 -10.85 -15.60
CA GLU A 98 7.82 -11.36 -16.62
C GLU A 98 9.27 -10.95 -16.35
N MET A 99 9.49 -9.69 -15.95
CA MET A 99 10.82 -9.20 -15.58
C MET A 99 11.39 -9.91 -14.36
N GLU A 100 10.57 -10.19 -13.33
CA GLU A 100 11.00 -10.90 -12.13
C GLU A 100 11.40 -12.35 -12.46
N VAL A 101 10.58 -13.05 -13.26
CA VAL A 101 10.86 -14.42 -13.69
C VAL A 101 12.17 -14.51 -14.48
N GLU A 102 12.39 -13.59 -15.41
CA GLU A 102 13.63 -13.55 -16.20
C GLU A 102 14.85 -13.22 -15.31
N GLY A 103 14.72 -12.25 -14.41
CA GLY A 103 15.79 -11.88 -13.48
C GLY A 103 16.19 -13.03 -12.55
N VAL A 104 15.22 -13.81 -12.05
CA VAL A 104 15.49 -15.02 -11.27
C VAL A 104 16.19 -16.09 -12.11
N ARG A 105 15.77 -16.28 -13.37
CA ARG A 105 16.38 -17.25 -14.29
C ARG A 105 17.84 -16.91 -14.61
N GLU A 106 18.14 -15.64 -14.88
CA GLU A 106 19.51 -15.20 -15.15
C GLU A 106 20.41 -15.31 -13.91
N THR A 107 19.86 -14.99 -12.74
CA THR A 107 20.63 -14.96 -11.48
C THR A 107 20.89 -16.35 -10.91
N PHE A 108 19.92 -17.26 -11.01
CA PHE A 108 19.94 -18.56 -10.33
C PHE A 108 19.79 -19.78 -11.26
N GLY A 109 19.48 -19.58 -12.54
CA GLY A 109 19.23 -20.67 -13.49
C GLY A 109 20.50 -21.33 -14.08
N ASN A 110 21.69 -20.79 -13.80
CA ASN A 110 22.96 -21.30 -14.36
C ASN A 110 23.70 -22.32 -13.47
N ASP A 111 23.17 -22.69 -12.29
CA ASP A 111 23.84 -23.61 -11.35
C ASP A 111 23.56 -25.12 -11.62
N HIS A 112 23.07 -25.46 -12.80
CA HIS A 112 22.99 -26.84 -13.26
C HIS A 112 23.79 -27.00 -14.54
N TYR A 113 25.07 -27.42 -14.44
CA TYR A 113 25.77 -28.35 -15.34
C TYR A 113 27.28 -28.42 -15.04
N ILE A 114 27.70 -28.81 -13.83
CA ILE A 114 29.02 -29.49 -13.66
C ILE A 114 28.89 -30.60 -12.62
N ILE A 115 28.23 -31.71 -12.99
CA ILE A 115 28.58 -33.01 -12.42
C ILE A 115 29.55 -33.64 -13.42
N LYS A 116 30.86 -33.52 -13.17
CA LYS A 116 31.85 -34.29 -13.92
C LYS A 116 31.70 -35.76 -13.54
N GLU A 117 31.09 -36.56 -14.40
CA GLU A 117 31.20 -38.01 -14.31
C GLU A 117 32.68 -38.39 -14.36
N SER A 118 33.15 -39.10 -13.32
CA SER A 118 34.50 -39.67 -13.29
C SER A 118 34.48 -41.02 -14.04
N PRO A 119 35.37 -41.25 -15.01
CA PRO A 119 35.44 -42.55 -15.67
C PRO A 119 36.03 -43.59 -14.70
N LYS A 120 35.45 -44.80 -14.75
CA LYS A 120 35.94 -46.01 -14.06
C LYS A 120 37.29 -46.46 -14.57
#